data_AF-A0A5C2ST91-F1
#
_entry.id   AF-A0A5C2ST91-F1
#
_cell.length_a   1.000
_cell.length_b   1.000
_cell.length_c   1.000
_cell.angle_alpha   90.00
_cell.angle_beta   90.00
_cell.angle_gamma   90.00
#
_symmetry.space_group_name_H-M   'P 1'
#
loop_
_entity.id
_entity.type
_entity.pdbx_description
1 polymer ?
#
loop_
_entity_poly.entity_id
_entity_poly.type
_entity_poly.pdbx_seq_one_letter_code
_entity_poly.pdbx_strand_id
1 'polypeptide(L)'
;MPLFGKSETFSENPEVREVEKTVAKEARADQKNLDHAISDLSQADKTHSKSIKSAEKAAHALDKAVANEHKAAKALNNAAHKHEAAIANEQTAEKTVQIKNQHQDRLAQDLEQRKLHLESLRQRKEHNDQVRETKLSDIHAREAAVAGTRSTFSSGDRASIVGGDDTDTAAKTNTGAAGAGGAQA
;
A
#
# COMPACT_ATOMS: atom_id res chain seq x y z
N MET A 1 78.78 30.01 -6.02
CA MET A 1 79.93 30.82 -6.45
C MET A 1 80.54 31.46 -5.20
N PRO A 2 81.77 31.12 -4.78
CA PRO A 2 82.38 31.72 -3.61
C PRO A 2 82.80 33.15 -3.95
N LEU A 3 82.05 34.13 -3.47
CA LEU A 3 82.22 35.55 -3.84
C LEU A 3 83.33 36.27 -3.04
N PHE A 4 83.96 35.60 -2.07
CA PHE A 4 85.06 36.15 -1.30
C PHE A 4 86.34 35.39 -1.63
N GLY A 5 87.12 36.01 -2.52
CA GLY A 5 88.45 35.55 -2.91
C GLY A 5 89.36 35.38 -1.70
N LYS A 6 90.19 34.34 -1.76
CA LYS A 6 91.29 34.08 -0.83
C LYS A 6 92.42 35.09 -1.10
N SER A 7 92.22 36.37 -0.79
CA SER A 7 93.32 37.34 -0.71
C SER A 7 93.75 37.43 0.75
N GLU A 8 94.70 36.60 1.15
CA GLU A 8 95.46 36.76 2.39
C GLU A 8 96.38 37.98 2.26
N THR A 9 95.82 39.17 2.30
CA THR A 9 96.57 40.40 2.53
C THR A 9 95.98 41.06 3.75
N PHE A 10 96.20 40.43 4.90
CA PHE A 10 95.95 41.10 6.17
C PHE A 10 96.90 42.28 6.28
N SER A 11 96.39 43.44 6.70
CA SER A 11 97.20 44.64 6.89
C SER A 11 98.39 44.38 7.84
N GLU A 12 99.54 45.00 7.58
CA GLU A 12 100.76 44.87 8.41
C GLU A 12 100.60 45.49 9.82
N ASN A 13 99.59 46.35 10.01
CA ASN A 13 99.27 46.91 11.32
C ASN A 13 98.49 45.90 12.19
N PRO A 14 98.96 45.59 13.41
CA PRO A 14 98.38 44.54 14.25
C PRO A 14 96.93 44.84 14.67
N GLU A 15 96.57 46.10 14.91
CA GLU A 15 95.20 46.51 15.25
C GLU A 15 94.23 46.32 14.07
N VAL A 16 94.65 46.69 12.86
CA VAL A 16 93.83 46.55 11.63
C VAL A 16 93.59 45.08 11.32
N ARG A 17 94.60 44.23 11.53
CA ARG A 17 94.50 42.78 11.31
C ARG A 17 93.50 42.09 12.24
N GLU A 18 93.36 42.52 13.49
CA GLU A 18 92.36 41.96 14.40
C GLU A 18 90.93 42.36 13.98
N VAL A 19 90.74 43.61 13.54
CA VAL A 19 89.45 44.08 12.99
C VAL A 19 89.08 43.32 11.71
N GLU A 20 90.03 43.10 10.79
CA GLU A 20 89.78 42.30 9.58
C GLU A 20 89.37 40.86 9.92
N LYS A 21 89.97 40.25 10.95
CA LYS A 21 89.57 38.92 11.42
C LYS A 21 88.17 38.91 12.04
N THR A 22 87.79 39.92 12.82
CA THR A 22 86.44 39.99 13.40
C THR A 22 85.40 40.16 12.31
N VAL A 23 85.63 41.06 11.35
CA VAL A 23 84.74 41.25 10.19
C VAL A 23 84.64 39.96 9.36
N ALA A 24 85.74 39.25 9.12
CA ALA A 24 85.69 37.98 8.41
C ALA A 24 84.94 36.87 9.18
N LYS A 25 85.00 36.88 10.52
CA LYS A 25 84.23 35.95 11.37
C LYS A 25 82.75 36.30 11.35
N GLU A 26 82.40 37.58 11.45
CA GLU A 26 81.02 38.08 11.36
C GLU A 26 80.41 37.72 10.00
N ALA A 27 81.10 38.02 8.89
CA ALA A 27 80.63 37.66 7.55
C ALA A 27 80.41 36.14 7.39
N ARG A 28 81.28 35.30 7.99
CA ARG A 28 81.09 33.84 7.99
C ARG A 28 79.92 33.40 8.87
N ALA A 29 79.67 34.06 10.00
CA ALA A 29 78.53 33.78 10.86
C ALA A 29 77.22 34.19 10.18
N ASP A 30 77.18 35.37 9.55
CA ASP A 30 76.03 35.87 8.81
C ASP A 30 75.69 34.98 7.62
N GLN A 31 76.69 34.52 6.86
CA GLN A 31 76.44 33.57 5.77
C GLN A 31 75.85 32.25 6.28
N LYS A 32 76.35 31.71 7.39
CA LYS A 32 75.77 30.50 8.00
C LYS A 32 74.34 30.72 8.47
N ASN A 33 74.07 31.85 9.13
CA ASN A 33 72.73 32.22 9.59
C ASN A 33 71.76 32.34 8.41
N LEU A 34 72.22 32.94 7.31
CA LEU A 34 71.46 33.06 6.07
C LEU A 34 71.18 31.69 5.44
N ASP A 35 72.19 30.83 5.33
CA ASP A 35 72.04 29.47 4.78
C ASP A 35 71.06 28.63 5.63
N HIS A 36 71.11 28.76 6.95
CA HIS A 36 70.16 28.14 7.87
C HIS A 36 68.74 28.69 7.67
N ALA A 37 68.57 30.01 7.62
CA ALA A 37 67.26 30.63 7.39
C ALA A 37 66.64 30.22 6.04
N ILE A 38 67.44 30.09 4.98
CA ILE A 38 66.98 29.58 3.68
C ILE A 38 66.53 28.11 3.79
N SER A 39 67.30 27.28 4.48
CA SER A 39 66.94 25.87 4.72
C SER A 39 65.63 25.76 5.50
N ASP A 40 65.48 26.52 6.57
CA ASP A 40 64.29 26.51 7.43
C ASP A 40 63.06 26.99 6.67
N LEU A 41 63.19 28.04 5.86
CA LEU A 41 62.12 28.50 4.97
C LEU A 41 61.73 27.41 3.96
N SER A 42 62.71 26.74 3.33
CA SER A 42 62.43 25.64 2.40
C SER A 42 61.70 24.47 3.07
N GLN A 43 62.05 24.16 4.32
CA GLN A 43 61.36 23.13 5.09
C GLN A 43 59.94 23.58 5.45
N ALA A 44 59.76 24.83 5.90
CA ALA A 44 58.46 25.42 6.18
C ALA A 44 57.55 25.36 4.95
N ASP A 45 58.02 25.76 3.77
CA ASP A 45 57.26 25.69 2.50
C ASP A 45 56.83 24.26 2.15
N LYS A 46 57.70 23.27 2.34
CA LYS A 46 57.37 21.86 2.13
C LYS A 46 56.31 21.38 3.11
N THR A 47 56.40 21.76 4.39
CA THR A 47 55.40 21.40 5.40
C THR A 47 54.05 22.06 5.12
N HIS A 48 54.05 23.33 4.73
CA HIS A 48 52.86 24.06 4.32
C HIS A 48 52.19 23.41 3.10
N SER A 49 52.97 23.07 2.07
CA SER A 49 52.47 22.37 0.88
C SER A 49 51.88 20.99 1.20
N LYS A 50 52.46 20.25 2.15
CA LYS A 50 51.90 18.98 2.64
C LYS A 50 50.60 19.20 3.42
N SER A 51 50.53 20.26 4.23
CA SER A 51 49.34 20.62 4.99
C SER A 51 48.17 20.95 4.06
N ILE A 52 48.39 21.76 3.02
CA ILE A 52 47.37 22.07 2.00
C ILE A 52 46.83 20.79 1.35
N LYS A 53 47.72 19.91 0.88
CA LYS A 53 47.31 18.62 0.28
C LYS A 53 46.51 17.75 1.25
N SER A 54 46.85 17.79 2.54
CA SER A 54 46.11 17.07 3.57
C SER A 54 44.72 17.66 3.78
N ALA A 55 44.61 18.99 3.81
CA ALA A 55 43.34 19.71 3.93
C ALA A 55 42.43 19.45 2.72
N GLU A 56 42.96 19.49 1.50
CA GLU A 56 42.22 19.16 0.28
C GLU A 56 41.69 17.72 0.29
N LYS A 57 42.51 16.75 0.72
CA LYS A 57 42.08 15.35 0.86
C LYS A 57 40.96 15.21 1.90
N ALA A 58 41.07 15.91 3.02
CA ALA A 58 40.04 15.91 4.06
C ALA A 58 38.73 16.54 3.57
N ALA A 59 38.80 17.68 2.86
CA ALA A 59 37.64 18.32 2.25
C ALA A 59 36.93 17.39 1.25
N HIS A 60 37.69 16.76 0.35
CA HIS A 60 37.12 15.81 -0.60
C HIS A 60 36.54 14.55 0.08
N ALA A 61 37.12 14.09 1.18
CA ALA A 61 36.55 13.00 1.98
C ALA A 61 35.22 13.41 2.64
N LEU A 62 35.12 14.65 3.13
CA LEU A 62 33.90 15.22 3.67
C LEU A 62 32.81 15.31 2.59
N ASP A 63 33.12 15.82 1.40
CA ASP A 63 32.16 15.91 0.29
C ASP A 63 31.59 14.55 -0.09
N LYS A 64 32.45 13.52 -0.11
CA LYS A 64 32.01 12.12 -0.32
C LYS A 64 31.10 11.62 0.80
N ALA A 65 31.43 11.92 2.05
CA ALA A 65 30.61 11.52 3.19
C ALA A 65 29.23 12.18 3.13
N VAL A 66 29.15 13.48 2.85
CA VAL A 66 27.89 14.23 2.68
C VAL A 66 27.07 13.68 1.52
N ALA A 67 27.70 13.37 0.38
CA ALA A 67 27.01 12.77 -0.75
C ALA A 67 26.41 11.39 -0.42
N ASN A 68 27.13 10.59 0.37
CA ASN A 68 26.66 9.27 0.82
C ASN A 68 25.53 9.41 1.85
N GLU A 69 25.65 10.33 2.81
CA GLU A 69 24.60 10.65 3.77
C GLU A 69 23.31 11.06 3.05
N HIS A 70 23.40 11.96 2.08
CA HIS A 70 22.24 12.40 1.31
C HIS A 70 21.58 11.25 0.52
N LYS A 71 22.37 10.33 -0.06
CA LYS A 71 21.84 9.13 -0.71
C LYS A 71 21.13 8.21 0.29
N ALA A 72 21.73 8.00 1.47
CA ALA A 72 21.14 7.18 2.53
C ALA A 72 19.84 7.80 3.06
N ALA A 73 19.80 9.11 3.27
CA ALA A 73 18.62 9.85 3.70
C ALA A 73 17.46 9.72 2.68
N LYS A 74 17.76 9.82 1.37
CA LYS A 74 16.78 9.57 0.31
C LYS A 74 16.26 8.13 0.33
N ALA A 75 17.14 7.15 0.50
CA ALA A 75 16.74 5.74 0.57
C ALA A 75 15.84 5.48 1.78
N LEU A 76 16.17 6.06 2.94
CA LEU A 76 15.38 5.95 4.16
C LEU A 76 14.01 6.59 3.99
N ASN A 77 13.93 7.79 3.42
CA ASN A 77 12.65 8.46 3.14
C ASN A 77 11.77 7.62 2.21
N ASN A 78 12.33 7.10 1.11
CA ASN A 78 11.61 6.20 0.21
C ASN A 78 11.13 4.92 0.91
N ALA A 79 11.94 4.35 1.81
CA ALA A 79 11.56 3.19 2.59
C ALA A 79 10.42 3.50 3.57
N ALA A 80 10.47 4.64 4.25
CA ALA A 80 9.42 5.11 5.15
C ALA A 80 8.10 5.31 4.39
N HIS A 81 8.12 5.99 3.24
CA HIS A 81 6.93 6.17 2.41
C HIS A 81 6.35 4.82 1.92
N LYS A 82 7.21 3.88 1.51
CA LYS A 82 6.75 2.53 1.11
C LYS A 82 6.11 1.78 2.27
N HIS A 83 6.67 1.92 3.47
CA HIS A 83 6.13 1.31 4.68
C HIS A 83 4.76 1.90 5.05
N GLU A 84 4.61 3.23 5.01
CA GLU A 84 3.32 3.89 5.24
C GLU A 84 2.26 3.45 4.21
N ALA A 85 2.63 3.36 2.93
CA ALA A 85 1.75 2.85 1.89
C ALA A 85 1.35 1.39 2.12
N ALA A 86 2.27 0.55 2.61
CA ALA A 86 1.98 -0.84 2.94
C ALA A 86 0.99 -0.95 4.11
N ILE A 87 1.17 -0.15 5.18
CA ILE A 87 0.21 -0.09 6.31
C ILE A 87 -1.18 0.36 5.83
N ALA A 88 -1.25 1.39 4.99
CA ALA A 88 -2.53 1.86 4.46
C ALA A 88 -3.24 0.78 3.63
N ASN A 89 -2.48 0.03 2.82
CA ASN A 89 -3.00 -1.10 2.04
C ASN A 89 -3.46 -2.25 2.95
N GLU A 90 -2.70 -2.59 3.98
CA GLU A 90 -3.07 -3.59 4.98
C GLU A 90 -4.40 -3.24 5.66
N GLN A 91 -4.53 -2.03 6.19
CA GLN A 91 -5.77 -1.57 6.82
C GLN A 91 -6.96 -1.58 5.86
N THR A 92 -6.74 -1.27 4.59
CA THR A 92 -7.79 -1.32 3.56
C THR A 92 -8.20 -2.76 3.25
N ALA A 93 -7.23 -3.68 3.19
CA ALA A 93 -7.49 -5.10 3.00
C ALA A 93 -8.25 -5.69 4.20
N GLU A 94 -7.86 -5.36 5.42
CA GLU A 94 -8.56 -5.78 6.65
C GLU A 94 -10.02 -5.33 6.65
N LYS A 95 -10.28 -4.05 6.36
CA LYS A 95 -11.66 -3.53 6.23
C LYS A 95 -12.45 -4.27 5.16
N THR A 96 -11.81 -4.55 4.01
CA THR A 96 -12.45 -5.28 2.92
C THR A 96 -12.82 -6.70 3.34
N VAL A 97 -11.94 -7.40 4.05
CA VAL A 97 -12.22 -8.73 4.61
C VAL A 97 -13.38 -8.66 5.60
N GLN A 98 -13.36 -7.68 6.52
CA GLN A 98 -14.42 -7.50 7.50
C GLN A 98 -15.79 -7.27 6.84
N ILE A 99 -15.86 -6.42 5.80
CA ILE A 99 -17.09 -6.17 5.04
C ILE A 99 -17.58 -7.44 4.35
N LYS A 100 -16.67 -8.22 3.73
CA LYS A 100 -17.01 -9.48 3.07
C LYS A 100 -17.54 -10.52 4.05
N ASN A 101 -16.94 -10.64 5.23
CA ASN A 101 -17.42 -11.54 6.28
C ASN A 101 -18.82 -11.14 6.75
N GLN A 102 -19.06 -9.85 7.03
CA GLN A 102 -20.40 -9.37 7.38
C GLN A 102 -21.44 -9.66 6.29
N HIS A 103 -21.06 -9.52 5.01
CA HIS A 103 -21.95 -9.84 3.91
C HIS A 103 -22.23 -11.35 3.82
N GLN A 104 -21.22 -12.20 4.03
CA GLN A 104 -21.38 -13.64 4.09
C GLN A 104 -22.34 -14.06 5.23
N ASP A 105 -22.20 -13.46 6.41
CA ASP A 105 -23.07 -13.75 7.55
C ASP A 105 -24.52 -13.37 7.26
N ARG A 106 -24.76 -12.20 6.64
CA ARG A 106 -26.10 -11.78 6.21
C ARG A 106 -26.71 -12.76 5.20
N LEU A 107 -25.93 -13.18 4.19
CA LEU A 107 -26.40 -14.15 3.20
C LEU A 107 -26.70 -15.52 3.84
N ALA A 108 -25.91 -15.94 4.83
CA ALA A 108 -26.15 -17.19 5.55
C ALA A 108 -27.48 -17.13 6.33
N GLN A 109 -27.75 -16.02 7.01
CA GLN A 109 -29.02 -15.78 7.70
C GLN A 109 -30.20 -15.77 6.73
N ASP A 110 -30.09 -15.06 5.60
CA ASP A 110 -31.14 -15.02 4.58
C ASP A 110 -31.44 -16.41 3.99
N LEU A 111 -30.39 -17.21 3.78
CA LEU A 111 -30.52 -18.59 3.28
C LEU A 111 -31.26 -19.47 4.29
N GLU A 112 -30.90 -19.37 5.57
CA GLU A 112 -31.57 -20.10 6.65
C GLU A 112 -33.05 -19.71 6.77
N GLN A 113 -33.36 -18.42 6.73
CA GLN A 113 -34.74 -17.92 6.74
C GLN A 113 -35.55 -18.48 5.56
N ARG A 114 -34.97 -18.49 4.35
CA ARG A 114 -35.62 -19.05 3.16
C ARG A 114 -35.84 -20.56 3.28
N LYS A 115 -34.90 -21.31 3.86
CA LYS A 115 -35.05 -22.74 4.14
C LYS A 115 -36.21 -23.00 5.10
N LEU A 116 -36.27 -22.26 6.21
CA LEU A 116 -37.36 -22.36 7.19
C LEU A 116 -38.71 -22.02 6.57
N HIS A 117 -38.76 -20.98 5.74
CA HIS A 117 -39.98 -20.60 5.03
C HIS A 117 -40.45 -21.69 4.06
N LEU A 118 -39.52 -22.29 3.30
CA LEU A 118 -39.81 -23.38 2.38
C LEU A 118 -40.33 -24.62 3.14
N GLU A 119 -39.71 -24.97 4.25
CA GLU A 119 -40.13 -26.10 5.10
C GLU A 119 -41.54 -25.89 5.65
N SER A 120 -41.85 -24.68 6.13
CA SER A 120 -43.20 -24.30 6.56
C SER A 120 -44.23 -24.41 5.44
N LEU A 121 -43.90 -23.98 4.22
CA LEU A 121 -44.78 -24.12 3.05
C LEU A 121 -45.02 -25.59 2.70
N ARG A 122 -43.98 -26.45 2.79
CA ARG A 122 -44.11 -27.89 2.57
C ARG A 122 -45.05 -28.54 3.58
N GLN A 123 -44.86 -28.27 4.87
CA GLN A 123 -45.73 -28.78 5.94
C GLN A 123 -47.18 -28.32 5.76
N ARG A 124 -47.39 -27.05 5.41
CA ARG A 124 -48.73 -26.52 5.15
C ARG A 124 -49.38 -27.17 3.92
N LYS A 125 -48.62 -27.42 2.86
CA LYS A 125 -49.09 -28.13 1.68
C LYS A 125 -49.51 -29.56 2.04
N GLU A 126 -48.66 -30.29 2.74
CA GLU A 126 -48.94 -31.67 3.17
C GLU A 126 -50.20 -31.75 4.03
N HIS A 127 -50.35 -30.85 5.02
CA HIS A 127 -51.58 -30.77 5.82
C HIS A 127 -52.82 -30.47 4.96
N ASN A 128 -52.74 -29.52 4.04
CA ASN A 128 -53.86 -29.19 3.15
C ASN A 128 -54.20 -30.35 2.21
N ASP A 129 -53.20 -31.11 1.75
CA ASP A 129 -53.39 -32.31 0.92
C ASP A 129 -54.12 -33.40 1.73
N GLN A 130 -53.71 -33.66 2.98
CA GLN A 130 -54.39 -34.58 3.89
C GLN A 130 -55.85 -34.18 4.17
N VAL A 131 -56.11 -32.89 4.40
CA VAL A 131 -57.47 -32.34 4.60
C VAL A 131 -58.31 -32.51 3.33
N ARG A 132 -57.74 -32.27 2.14
CA ARG A 132 -58.45 -32.47 0.87
C ARG A 132 -58.79 -33.95 0.66
N GLU A 133 -57.85 -34.85 0.90
CA GLU A 133 -58.07 -36.30 0.78
C GLU A 133 -59.17 -36.78 1.73
N THR A 134 -59.15 -36.33 2.99
CA THR A 134 -60.19 -36.67 3.98
C THR A 134 -61.57 -36.19 3.51
N LYS A 135 -61.69 -34.94 3.04
CA LYS A 135 -62.96 -34.41 2.52
C LYS A 135 -63.47 -35.16 1.30
N LEU A 136 -62.58 -35.54 0.37
CA LEU A 136 -62.96 -36.35 -0.79
C LEU A 136 -63.45 -37.74 -0.36
N SER A 137 -62.78 -38.38 0.61
CA SER A 137 -63.21 -39.66 1.15
C SER A 137 -64.58 -39.59 1.85
N ASP A 138 -64.86 -38.52 2.59
CA ASP A 138 -66.16 -38.27 3.23
C ASP A 138 -67.28 -38.07 2.21
N ILE A 139 -67.01 -37.32 1.13
CA ILE A 139 -67.96 -37.11 0.04
C ILE A 139 -68.26 -38.45 -0.64
N HIS A 140 -67.24 -39.23 -1.00
CA HIS A 140 -67.43 -40.56 -1.60
C HIS A 140 -68.20 -41.51 -0.68
N ALA A 141 -67.93 -41.49 0.63
CA ALA A 141 -68.66 -42.30 1.60
C ALA A 141 -70.14 -41.89 1.72
N ARG A 142 -70.43 -40.58 1.71
CA ARG A 142 -71.82 -40.05 1.69
C ARG A 142 -72.54 -40.39 0.40
N GLU A 143 -71.88 -40.24 -0.75
CA GLU A 143 -72.45 -40.58 -2.05
C GLU A 143 -72.76 -42.08 -2.15
N ALA A 144 -71.86 -42.96 -1.66
CA ALA A 144 -72.12 -44.39 -1.59
C ALA A 144 -73.32 -44.73 -0.70
N ALA A 145 -73.49 -44.04 0.45
CA ALA A 145 -74.65 -44.23 1.33
C ALA A 145 -75.98 -43.73 0.68
N VAL A 146 -75.94 -42.64 -0.07
CA VAL A 146 -77.10 -42.12 -0.82
C VAL A 146 -77.43 -43.02 -2.01
N ALA A 147 -76.44 -43.57 -2.71
CA ALA A 147 -76.65 -44.55 -3.77
C ALA A 147 -77.27 -45.85 -3.22
N GLY A 148 -76.84 -46.30 -2.03
CA GLY A 148 -77.42 -47.45 -1.34
C GLY A 148 -78.89 -47.25 -0.93
N THR A 149 -79.29 -46.04 -0.55
CA THR A 149 -80.68 -45.70 -0.20
C THR A 149 -81.56 -45.43 -1.43
N ARG A 150 -81.02 -44.92 -2.53
CA ARG A 150 -81.73 -44.82 -3.83
C ARG A 150 -81.89 -46.16 -4.53
N SER A 151 -81.00 -47.13 -4.30
CA SER A 151 -81.13 -48.49 -4.82
C SER A 151 -82.33 -49.27 -4.24
N THR A 152 -82.95 -48.79 -3.17
CA THR A 152 -84.17 -49.38 -2.58
C THR A 152 -85.48 -48.74 -3.04
N PHE A 153 -85.46 -47.66 -3.83
CA PHE A 153 -86.66 -47.10 -4.45
C PHE A 153 -86.48 -46.99 -5.97
N SER A 154 -86.97 -48.04 -6.61
CA SER A 154 -87.67 -48.02 -7.89
C SER A 154 -86.95 -47.41 -9.08
N SER A 155 -86.48 -48.31 -9.93
CA SER A 155 -86.46 -48.18 -11.39
C SER A 155 -87.68 -47.42 -11.92
N GLY A 156 -87.42 -46.48 -12.84
CA GLY A 156 -88.42 -45.88 -13.71
C GLY A 156 -88.66 -44.40 -13.45
N ASP A 157 -87.87 -43.52 -14.08
CA ASP A 157 -88.42 -42.77 -15.20
C ASP A 157 -87.35 -42.02 -15.99
N ARG A 158 -87.66 -41.89 -17.28
CA ARG A 158 -86.86 -41.33 -18.36
C ARG A 158 -87.01 -39.80 -18.47
N ALA A 159 -86.13 -39.25 -19.33
CA ALA A 159 -86.29 -38.04 -20.16
C ALA A 159 -85.75 -36.72 -19.54
N SER A 160 -84.64 -36.18 -20.04
CA SER A 160 -84.45 -35.46 -21.33
C SER A 160 -84.86 -33.98 -21.23
N ILE A 161 -83.87 -33.09 -21.29
CA ILE A 161 -83.86 -31.70 -21.83
C ILE A 161 -82.38 -31.27 -21.70
N VAL A 162 -81.55 -31.30 -22.75
CA VAL A 162 -81.42 -30.39 -23.91
C VAL A 162 -81.10 -28.94 -23.51
N GLY A 163 -79.89 -28.52 -23.90
CA GLY A 163 -79.65 -27.24 -24.57
C GLY A 163 -78.99 -26.14 -23.74
N GLY A 164 -77.87 -25.62 -24.26
CA GLY A 164 -77.41 -24.26 -23.93
C GLY A 164 -75.90 -24.11 -23.82
N ASP A 165 -75.23 -24.19 -24.97
CA ASP A 165 -73.87 -23.66 -25.16
C ASP A 165 -73.93 -22.12 -25.35
N ASP A 166 -72.75 -21.51 -25.32
CA ASP A 166 -72.39 -20.13 -25.70
C ASP A 166 -72.34 -19.01 -24.65
N THR A 167 -71.11 -18.85 -24.15
CA THR A 167 -70.25 -17.66 -24.28
C THR A 167 -70.82 -16.28 -23.98
N ASP A 168 -70.39 -15.73 -22.85
CA ASP A 168 -70.06 -14.32 -22.66
C ASP A 168 -69.23 -14.26 -21.36
N THR A 169 -68.06 -13.65 -21.25
CA THR A 169 -67.93 -12.19 -21.15
C THR A 169 -66.45 -11.77 -21.08
N ALA A 170 -66.22 -10.57 -21.60
CA ALA A 170 -65.00 -9.78 -21.69
C ALA A 170 -64.20 -9.58 -20.39
N ALA A 171 -62.88 -9.36 -20.54
CA ALA A 171 -62.16 -8.36 -19.75
C ALA A 171 -60.90 -7.84 -20.49
N LYS A 172 -61.03 -6.64 -21.05
CA LYS A 172 -59.94 -5.67 -21.24
C LYS A 172 -59.22 -5.47 -19.90
N THR A 173 -57.89 -5.30 -19.91
CA THR A 173 -57.24 -4.09 -19.38
C THR A 173 -55.79 -3.99 -19.86
N ASN A 174 -55.58 -2.96 -20.65
CA ASN A 174 -54.31 -2.30 -20.93
C ASN A 174 -54.11 -1.24 -19.84
N THR A 175 -53.03 -1.24 -19.04
CA THR A 175 -52.59 -0.08 -18.24
C THR A 175 -51.17 -0.25 -17.66
N GLY A 176 -50.35 0.80 -17.81
CA GLY A 176 -49.15 1.12 -17.01
C GLY A 176 -47.83 0.84 -17.74
N ALA A 177 -47.04 1.78 -18.28
CA ALA A 177 -46.81 3.21 -18.01
C ALA A 177 -46.33 3.54 -16.58
N ALA A 178 -45.00 3.53 -16.39
CA ALA A 178 -44.18 4.40 -15.51
C ALA A 178 -42.71 3.94 -15.71
N GLY A 179 -41.76 4.78 -16.17
CA GLY A 179 -41.04 5.78 -15.37
C GLY A 179 -39.90 5.10 -14.58
N ALA A 180 -38.71 5.63 -14.32
CA ALA A 180 -37.99 6.85 -14.64
C ALA A 180 -36.59 6.70 -13.99
N GLY A 181 -35.58 7.41 -14.52
CA GLY A 181 -34.33 7.75 -13.83
C GLY A 181 -33.25 6.65 -13.80
N GLY A 182 -31.95 6.92 -13.88
CA GLY A 182 -31.11 8.13 -13.92
C GLY A 182 -29.67 7.59 -13.98
N ALA A 183 -28.84 8.00 -14.93
CA ALA A 183 -27.82 9.05 -14.75
C ALA A 183 -27.00 8.94 -13.45
N GLN A 184 -25.84 8.27 -13.51
CA GLN A 184 -24.59 8.57 -12.78
C GLN A 184 -23.46 8.14 -13.73
N ALA A 185 -22.64 9.02 -14.32
CA ALA A 185 -21.66 9.94 -13.73
C ALA A 185 -20.60 9.19 -12.92
#